data_AF-A0A2V3IY91-F1
#
_entry.id   AF-A0A2V3IY91-F1
#
_cell.length_a   1.000
_cell.length_b   1.000
_cell.length_c   1.000
_cell.angle_alpha   90.00
_cell.angle_beta   90.00
_cell.angle_gamma   90.00
#
_symmetry.space_group_name_H-M   'P 1'
#
loop_
_entity.id
_entity.type
_entity.pdbx_description
1 polymer ?
#
loop_
_entity_poly.entity_id
_entity_poly.type
_entity_poly.pdbx_seq_one_letter_code
_entity_poly.pdbx_strand_id
1 'polypeptide(L)'
;MAAHIRFDVDEEAESKEVPSGPVSTAVPTKAMAAKPQSEVAVTNGIHKKAQTKLSSQSKRKSRLQLPAYQVRSLERYLNKMGHQLPPAALKQKKQELEEWKRVAAERKRRTREQKFESRYKQVKFFEARKVRRLLESIAKKGNRSEDEQAKLQAEKDLRYIESYPKDKKYIALFPSRGHTEESRRKVEQMRAFIEGSNDAVEKDTSPRSPSVLQDEDDFFLNCDEQK
;
A
#
# COMPACT_ATOMS: atom_id res chain seq x y z
N MET A 1 -16.17 -37.71 29.66
CA MET A 1 -14.88 -37.30 30.27
C MET A 1 -14.46 -36.00 29.60
N ALA A 2 -14.76 -34.86 30.25
CA ALA A 2 -14.54 -33.53 29.71
C ALA A 2 -13.30 -32.90 30.38
N ALA A 3 -12.24 -32.65 29.61
CA ALA A 3 -11.06 -31.94 30.09
C ALA A 3 -11.25 -30.43 29.90
N HIS A 4 -11.44 -29.70 31.01
CA HIS A 4 -11.37 -28.25 31.06
C HIS A 4 -9.91 -27.82 31.18
N ILE A 5 -9.39 -27.14 30.17
CA ILE A 5 -8.06 -26.51 30.21
C ILE A 5 -8.27 -25.10 30.77
N ARG A 6 -7.80 -24.89 32.02
CA ARG A 6 -7.65 -23.57 32.64
C ARG A 6 -6.39 -22.92 32.08
N PHE A 7 -6.51 -21.66 31.66
CA PHE A 7 -5.36 -20.83 31.27
C PHE A 7 -5.19 -19.77 32.36
N ASP A 8 -4.13 -19.91 33.15
CA ASP A 8 -3.73 -18.95 34.17
C ASP A 8 -3.24 -17.66 33.50
N VAL A 9 -3.70 -16.55 34.06
CA VAL A 9 -3.34 -15.17 33.71
C VAL A 9 -2.32 -14.73 34.74
N ASP A 10 -1.05 -14.70 34.35
CA ASP A 10 -0.01 -14.14 35.21
C ASP A 10 0.01 -12.62 35.10
N GLU A 11 -0.21 -12.04 36.27
CA GLU A 11 -0.27 -10.63 36.64
C GLU A 11 1.11 -10.21 37.14
N GLU A 12 1.89 -9.52 36.30
CA GLU A 12 3.16 -8.91 36.71
C GLU A 12 2.97 -7.39 36.74
N ALA A 13 2.74 -6.90 37.96
CA ALA A 13 2.84 -5.50 38.34
C ALA A 13 4.30 -5.20 38.70
N GLU A 14 4.96 -4.29 37.97
CA GLU A 14 6.25 -3.76 38.42
C GLU A 14 6.31 -2.23 38.38
N SER A 15 6.71 -1.75 39.55
CA SER A 15 6.95 -0.44 40.15
C SER A 15 7.38 0.74 39.27
N LYS A 16 6.78 1.88 39.60
CA LYS A 16 7.31 3.24 39.37
C LYS A 16 8.48 3.50 40.31
N GLU A 17 9.64 3.85 39.77
CA GLU A 17 10.69 4.56 40.50
C GLU A 17 10.92 5.92 39.84
N VAL A 18 10.75 6.98 40.64
CA VAL A 18 10.95 8.38 40.25
C VAL A 18 12.26 8.84 40.90
N PRO A 19 13.30 9.23 40.15
CA PRO A 19 14.46 9.87 40.74
C PRO A 19 14.20 11.37 40.94
N SER A 20 14.17 11.77 42.21
CA SER A 20 14.27 13.14 42.70
C SER A 20 15.64 13.75 42.37
N GLY A 21 15.65 14.87 41.65
CA GLY A 21 16.84 15.70 41.42
C GLY A 21 16.60 17.16 41.85
N PRO A 22 17.63 17.86 42.36
CA PRO A 22 17.48 19.07 43.16
C PRO A 22 17.11 20.34 42.38
N VAL A 23 16.34 21.19 43.07
CA VAL A 23 15.89 22.52 42.69
C VAL A 23 17.09 23.47 42.52
N SER A 24 17.30 23.98 41.30
CA SER A 24 18.22 25.08 41.03
C SER A 24 17.43 26.33 40.67
N THR A 25 17.37 27.26 41.62
CA THR A 25 16.90 28.63 41.47
C THR A 25 17.80 29.44 40.54
N ALA A 26 17.27 29.89 39.41
CA ALA A 26 17.87 30.99 38.64
C ALA A 26 16.75 31.86 38.05
N VAL A 27 16.67 33.09 38.55
CA VAL A 27 15.82 34.18 38.08
C VAL A 27 16.42 34.76 36.79
N PRO A 28 15.61 34.96 35.72
CA PRO A 28 15.90 36.01 34.76
C PRO A 28 14.89 37.16 34.88
N THR A 29 15.47 38.34 34.96
CA THR A 29 14.86 39.67 35.07
C THR A 29 13.90 39.99 33.92
N LYS A 30 12.76 40.57 34.30
CA LYS A 30 11.70 41.13 33.45
C LYS A 30 12.22 42.36 32.68
N ALA A 31 12.53 42.20 31.40
CA ALA A 31 12.73 43.33 30.48
C ALA A 31 11.41 43.65 29.77
N MET A 32 10.97 44.90 29.90
CA MET A 32 9.78 45.46 29.26
C MET A 32 10.04 45.64 27.76
N ALA A 33 9.23 45.02 26.91
CA ALA A 33 9.14 45.35 25.49
C ALA A 33 7.69 45.72 25.16
N ALA A 34 7.52 46.97 24.73
CA ALA A 34 6.26 47.60 24.37
C ALA A 34 5.58 46.90 23.19
N LYS A 35 4.26 46.70 23.29
CA LYS A 35 3.39 46.34 22.17
C LYS A 35 2.85 47.63 21.54
N PRO A 36 3.14 47.96 20.28
CA PRO A 36 2.34 48.92 19.55
C PRO A 36 1.01 48.28 19.13
N GLN A 37 -0.08 48.92 19.53
CA GLN A 37 -1.42 48.72 18.99
C GLN A 37 -1.50 49.40 17.62
N SER A 38 -1.86 48.68 16.57
CA SER A 38 -2.63 49.20 15.42
C SER A 38 -2.89 48.08 14.40
N GLU A 39 -3.94 48.29 13.62
CA GLU A 39 -4.40 47.53 12.43
C GLU A 39 -5.54 46.53 12.68
N VAL A 40 -6.73 47.13 12.61
CA VAL A 40 -8.05 46.53 12.53
C VAL A 40 -8.20 45.85 11.18
N ALA A 41 -7.94 44.54 11.10
CA ALA A 41 -8.31 43.75 9.93
C ALA A 41 -9.74 43.22 10.08
N VAL A 42 -10.65 43.94 9.42
CA VAL A 42 -12.06 43.61 9.18
C VAL A 42 -12.22 42.12 8.82
N THR A 43 -12.86 41.36 9.70
CA THR A 43 -13.29 40.00 9.37
C THR A 43 -14.43 40.09 8.38
N ASN A 44 -14.14 39.91 7.09
CA ASN A 44 -15.15 39.66 6.07
C ASN A 44 -15.86 38.34 6.42
N GLY A 45 -16.97 38.46 7.13
CA GLY A 45 -17.91 37.40 7.46
C GLY A 45 -18.57 36.86 6.20
N ILE A 46 -17.85 36.04 5.44
CA ILE A 46 -18.45 35.25 4.36
C ILE A 46 -19.27 34.15 5.04
N HIS A 47 -20.59 34.28 4.99
CA HIS A 47 -21.56 33.30 5.44
C HIS A 47 -21.38 31.93 4.74
N LYS A 48 -20.44 31.10 5.20
CA LYS A 48 -20.19 29.73 4.70
C LYS A 48 -21.20 28.68 5.19
N LYS A 49 -22.38 29.06 5.70
CA LYS A 49 -23.34 28.13 6.32
C LYS A 49 -24.32 27.47 5.32
N ALA A 50 -24.47 28.01 4.11
CA ALA A 50 -25.42 27.47 3.11
C ALA A 50 -24.82 26.39 2.19
N GLN A 51 -23.52 26.48 1.85
CA GLN A 51 -22.88 25.54 0.91
C GLN A 51 -22.53 24.17 1.54
N THR A 52 -22.54 24.05 2.87
CA THR A 52 -22.20 22.79 3.56
C THR A 52 -23.31 21.73 3.44
N LYS A 53 -24.58 22.14 3.31
CA LYS A 53 -25.73 21.22 3.30
C LYS A 53 -25.80 20.35 2.03
N LEU A 54 -25.59 20.94 0.84
CA LEU A 54 -25.60 20.21 -0.44
C LEU A 54 -24.46 19.18 -0.52
N SER A 55 -23.25 19.55 -0.06
CA SER A 55 -22.10 18.63 -0.02
C SER A 55 -22.32 17.43 0.93
N SER A 56 -23.08 17.63 2.01
CA SER A 56 -23.33 16.59 3.00
C SER A 56 -24.26 15.48 2.50
N GLN A 57 -25.24 15.82 1.65
CA GLN A 57 -26.16 14.85 1.05
C GLN A 57 -25.47 13.97 0.02
N SER A 58 -24.64 14.55 -0.86
CA SER A 58 -23.84 13.79 -1.83
C SER A 58 -22.89 12.80 -1.13
N LYS A 59 -22.23 13.22 -0.04
CA LYS A 59 -21.38 12.36 0.79
C LYS A 59 -22.14 11.21 1.46
N ARG A 60 -23.42 11.40 1.81
CA ARG A 60 -24.26 10.32 2.36
C ARG A 60 -24.61 9.30 1.28
N LYS A 61 -25.01 9.76 0.08
CA LYS A 61 -25.34 8.88 -1.05
C LYS A 61 -24.15 8.01 -1.47
N SER A 62 -22.94 8.58 -1.54
CA SER A 62 -21.73 7.81 -1.88
C SER A 62 -21.30 6.81 -0.80
N ARG A 63 -21.60 7.08 0.48
CA ARG A 63 -21.36 6.13 1.59
C ARG A 63 -22.28 4.91 1.54
N LEU A 64 -23.53 5.09 1.11
CA LEU A 64 -24.50 4.01 0.94
C LEU A 64 -24.10 3.05 -0.20
N GLN A 65 -23.32 3.52 -1.17
CA GLN A 65 -22.79 2.70 -2.27
C GLN A 65 -21.43 2.04 -1.96
N LEU A 66 -20.92 2.15 -0.73
CA LEU A 66 -19.69 1.48 -0.36
C LEU A 66 -19.93 -0.03 -0.19
N PRO A 67 -19.06 -0.91 -0.72
CA PRO A 67 -19.19 -2.36 -0.54
C PRO A 67 -19.35 -2.79 0.92
N ALA A 68 -18.63 -2.14 1.84
CA ALA A 68 -18.74 -2.40 3.28
C ALA A 68 -20.09 -1.99 3.90
N TYR A 69 -20.80 -1.03 3.29
CA TYR A 69 -22.17 -0.71 3.69
C TYR A 69 -23.14 -1.77 3.16
N GLN A 70 -23.01 -2.18 1.91
CA GLN A 70 -23.85 -3.22 1.31
C GLN A 70 -23.76 -4.55 2.06
N VAL A 71 -22.54 -4.99 2.42
CA VAL A 71 -22.33 -6.16 3.29
C VAL A 71 -23.12 -6.04 4.60
N ARG A 72 -22.97 -4.94 5.33
CA ARG A 72 -23.67 -4.74 6.62
C ARG A 72 -25.18 -4.65 6.47
N SER A 73 -25.65 -4.02 5.39
CA SER A 73 -27.09 -3.88 5.09
C SER A 73 -27.72 -5.25 4.82
N LEU A 74 -27.08 -6.06 3.97
CA LEU A 74 -27.52 -7.41 3.64
C LEU A 74 -27.42 -8.37 4.82
N GLU A 75 -26.36 -8.29 5.64
CA GLU A 75 -26.25 -9.08 6.88
C GLU A 75 -27.38 -8.74 7.86
N ARG A 76 -27.67 -7.45 8.07
CA ARG A 76 -28.80 -7.04 8.91
C ARG A 76 -30.13 -7.48 8.34
N TYR A 77 -30.31 -7.38 7.01
CA TYR A 77 -31.53 -7.82 6.34
C TYR A 77 -31.74 -9.32 6.51
N LEU A 78 -30.72 -10.15 6.29
CA LEU A 78 -30.78 -11.59 6.48
C LEU A 78 -31.03 -11.96 7.95
N ASN A 79 -30.41 -11.25 8.91
CA ASN A 79 -30.66 -11.50 10.33
C ASN A 79 -32.10 -11.13 10.75
N LYS A 80 -32.67 -10.06 10.17
CA LYS A 80 -34.02 -9.59 10.52
C LYS A 80 -35.13 -10.36 9.80
N MET A 81 -34.99 -10.57 8.50
CA MET A 81 -36.04 -11.10 7.62
C MET A 81 -35.74 -12.49 7.06
N GLY A 82 -34.59 -13.08 7.39
CA GLY A 82 -34.18 -14.38 6.85
C GLY A 82 -35.15 -15.53 7.18
N HIS A 83 -35.82 -15.48 8.33
CA HIS A 83 -36.81 -16.50 8.71
C HIS A 83 -38.15 -16.38 7.96
N GLN A 84 -38.44 -15.22 7.36
CA GLN A 84 -39.69 -14.93 6.64
C GLN A 84 -39.52 -15.10 5.12
N LEU A 85 -38.29 -15.23 4.64
CA LEU A 85 -37.98 -15.30 3.22
C LEU A 85 -38.13 -16.74 2.70
N PRO A 86 -38.66 -16.94 1.48
CA PRO A 86 -38.68 -18.25 0.87
C PRO A 86 -37.24 -18.76 0.64
N PRO A 87 -37.02 -20.09 0.66
CA PRO A 87 -35.68 -20.68 0.58
C PRO A 87 -34.87 -20.22 -0.65
N ALA A 88 -35.54 -20.04 -1.80
CA ALA A 88 -34.92 -19.56 -3.02
C ALA A 88 -34.38 -18.13 -2.89
N ALA A 89 -35.19 -17.20 -2.37
CA ALA A 89 -34.78 -15.80 -2.15
C ALA A 89 -33.67 -15.70 -1.10
N LEU A 90 -33.72 -16.53 -0.05
CA LEU A 90 -32.68 -16.59 0.96
C LEU A 90 -31.34 -17.04 0.37
N LYS A 91 -31.33 -18.06 -0.49
CA LYS A 91 -30.12 -18.53 -1.19
C LYS A 91 -29.51 -17.42 -2.05
N GLN A 92 -30.33 -16.74 -2.84
CA GLN A 92 -29.89 -15.62 -3.67
C GLN A 92 -29.27 -14.50 -2.83
N LYS A 93 -29.92 -14.11 -1.72
CA LYS A 93 -29.40 -13.05 -0.84
C LYS A 93 -28.10 -13.43 -0.13
N LYS A 94 -27.90 -14.72 0.17
CA LYS A 94 -26.63 -15.23 0.72
C LYS A 94 -25.51 -15.19 -0.33
N GLN A 95 -25.80 -15.57 -1.57
CA GLN A 95 -24.84 -15.47 -2.69
C GLN A 95 -24.44 -14.01 -2.93
N GLU A 96 -25.43 -13.11 -2.99
CA GLU A 96 -25.21 -11.68 -3.11
C GLU A 96 -24.31 -11.16 -1.97
N LEU A 97 -24.55 -11.60 -0.72
CA LEU A 97 -23.70 -11.25 0.41
C LEU A 97 -22.25 -11.71 0.23
N GLU A 98 -22.04 -12.91 -0.28
CA GLU A 98 -20.72 -13.48 -0.54
C GLU A 98 -19.96 -12.69 -1.61
N GLU A 99 -20.64 -12.33 -2.70
CA GLU A 99 -20.08 -11.46 -3.76
C GLU A 99 -19.66 -10.11 -3.19
N TRP A 100 -20.53 -9.45 -2.42
CA TRP A 100 -20.21 -8.17 -1.79
C TRP A 100 -19.06 -8.29 -0.78
N LYS A 101 -18.94 -9.42 -0.06
CA LYS A 101 -17.79 -9.69 0.82
C LYS A 101 -16.49 -9.80 0.03
N ARG A 102 -16.50 -10.49 -1.11
CA ARG A 102 -15.34 -10.58 -2.03
C ARG A 102 -14.92 -9.20 -2.54
N VAL A 103 -15.87 -8.40 -3.03
CA VAL A 103 -15.62 -7.02 -3.51
C VAL A 103 -15.08 -6.14 -2.38
N ALA A 104 -15.64 -6.25 -1.18
CA ALA A 104 -15.17 -5.48 -0.02
C ALA A 104 -13.74 -5.87 0.39
N ALA A 105 -13.39 -7.16 0.33
CA ALA A 105 -12.04 -7.65 0.61
C ALA A 105 -11.03 -7.15 -0.43
N GLU A 106 -11.36 -7.22 -1.72
CA GLU A 106 -10.50 -6.72 -2.79
C GLU A 106 -10.27 -5.21 -2.65
N ARG A 107 -11.32 -4.43 -2.36
CA ARG A 107 -11.20 -2.99 -2.12
C ARG A 107 -10.30 -2.69 -0.92
N LYS A 108 -10.41 -3.46 0.17
CA LYS A 108 -9.50 -3.33 1.33
C LYS A 108 -8.06 -3.63 0.94
N ARG A 109 -7.82 -4.66 0.12
CA ARG A 109 -6.49 -5.00 -0.40
C ARG A 109 -5.93 -3.85 -1.26
N ARG A 110 -6.69 -3.40 -2.26
CA ARG A 110 -6.31 -2.30 -3.18
C ARG A 110 -6.02 -0.99 -2.45
N THR A 111 -6.83 -0.64 -1.44
CA THR A 111 -6.59 0.56 -0.63
C THR A 111 -5.34 0.45 0.24
N ARG A 112 -4.99 -0.74 0.72
CA ARG A 112 -3.72 -1.00 1.42
C ARG A 112 -2.54 -0.88 0.45
N GLU A 113 -2.62 -1.50 -0.72
CA GLU A 113 -1.61 -1.41 -1.78
C GLU A 113 -1.36 0.05 -2.18
N GLN A 114 -2.40 0.83 -2.45
CA GLN A 114 -2.27 2.26 -2.79
C GLN A 114 -1.61 3.09 -1.68
N LYS A 115 -1.92 2.78 -0.42
CA LYS A 115 -1.29 3.45 0.74
C LYS A 115 0.21 3.13 0.82
N PHE A 116 0.61 1.90 0.58
CA PHE A 116 2.03 1.55 0.61
C PHE A 116 2.78 2.04 -0.63
N GLU A 117 2.18 1.93 -1.80
CA GLU A 117 2.74 2.46 -3.04
C GLU A 117 3.00 3.96 -2.90
N SER A 118 2.00 4.76 -2.53
CA SER A 118 2.19 6.21 -2.34
C SER A 118 3.28 6.56 -1.31
N ARG A 119 3.36 5.80 -0.21
CA ARG A 119 4.36 6.02 0.84
C ARG A 119 5.78 5.64 0.43
N TYR A 120 5.95 4.56 -0.30
CA TYR A 120 7.26 3.96 -0.59
C TYR A 120 7.73 4.14 -2.03
N LYS A 121 6.89 4.63 -2.95
CA LYS A 121 7.23 4.90 -4.36
C LYS A 121 8.49 5.75 -4.50
N GLN A 122 8.62 6.81 -3.71
CA GLN A 122 9.81 7.68 -3.75
C GLN A 122 11.05 6.97 -3.22
N VAL A 123 10.93 6.22 -2.11
CA VAL A 123 12.05 5.45 -1.55
C VAL A 123 12.54 4.42 -2.57
N LYS A 124 11.62 3.64 -3.14
CA LYS A 124 11.91 2.66 -4.21
C LYS A 124 12.56 3.32 -5.43
N PHE A 125 12.09 4.49 -5.84
CA PHE A 125 12.67 5.23 -6.98
C PHE A 125 14.13 5.63 -6.73
N PHE A 126 14.44 6.18 -5.55
CA PHE A 126 15.82 6.56 -5.24
C PHE A 126 16.74 5.35 -5.11
N GLU A 127 16.27 4.25 -4.52
CA GLU A 127 17.06 3.01 -4.44
C GLU A 127 17.27 2.39 -5.81
N ALA A 128 16.24 2.29 -6.65
CA ALA A 128 16.36 1.82 -8.03
C ALA A 128 17.35 2.70 -8.81
N ARG A 129 17.30 4.02 -8.63
CA ARG A 129 18.26 4.94 -9.27
C ARG A 129 19.69 4.73 -8.78
N LYS A 130 19.91 4.43 -7.49
CA LYS A 130 21.24 4.09 -6.95
C LYS A 130 21.78 2.81 -7.60
N VAL A 131 20.96 1.77 -7.65
CA VAL A 131 21.34 0.46 -8.24
C VAL A 131 21.61 0.59 -9.74
N ARG A 132 20.76 1.31 -10.48
CA ARG A 132 20.97 1.56 -11.92
C ARG A 132 22.26 2.33 -12.19
N ARG A 133 22.56 3.37 -11.42
CA ARG A 133 23.85 4.09 -11.52
C ARG A 133 25.05 3.19 -11.21
N LEU A 134 24.91 2.27 -10.28
CA LEU A 134 25.96 1.29 -9.98
C LEU A 134 26.18 0.36 -11.18
N LEU A 135 25.12 -0.19 -11.75
CA LEU A 135 25.17 -1.01 -12.98
C LEU A 135 25.79 -0.24 -14.15
N GLU A 136 25.38 1.01 -14.37
CA GLU A 136 25.97 1.88 -15.39
C GLU A 136 27.46 2.15 -15.12
N SER A 137 27.86 2.35 -13.87
CA SER A 137 29.26 2.55 -13.51
C SER A 137 30.10 1.29 -13.73
N ILE A 138 29.55 0.11 -13.44
CA ILE A 138 30.22 -1.17 -13.69
C ILE A 138 30.38 -1.38 -15.19
N ALA A 139 29.30 -1.17 -15.97
CA ALA A 139 29.33 -1.28 -17.43
C ALA A 139 30.38 -0.37 -18.08
N LYS A 140 30.63 0.82 -17.51
CA LYS A 140 31.66 1.76 -18.00
C LYS A 140 33.09 1.37 -17.64
N LYS A 141 33.32 0.64 -16.54
CA LYS A 141 34.66 0.28 -16.06
C LYS A 141 35.27 -0.93 -16.79
N GLY A 142 34.47 -1.63 -17.60
CA GLY A 142 34.86 -2.85 -18.32
C GLY A 142 34.78 -4.09 -17.43
N ASN A 143 34.43 -5.25 -17.99
CA ASN A 143 34.19 -6.49 -17.26
C ASN A 143 35.48 -7.03 -16.60
N ARG A 144 35.79 -6.58 -15.39
CA ARG A 144 36.74 -7.25 -14.49
C ARG A 144 36.01 -8.37 -13.74
N SER A 145 36.70 -9.43 -13.36
CA SER A 145 36.07 -10.55 -12.63
C SER A 145 35.42 -10.12 -11.30
N GLU A 146 36.00 -9.14 -10.59
CA GLU A 146 35.40 -8.56 -9.37
C GLU A 146 34.09 -7.79 -9.66
N ASP A 147 33.97 -7.21 -10.85
CA ASP A 147 32.79 -6.45 -11.28
C ASP A 147 31.60 -7.37 -11.62
N GLU A 148 31.84 -8.64 -11.98
CA GLU A 148 30.78 -9.60 -12.29
C GLU A 148 29.94 -9.95 -11.06
N GLN A 149 30.58 -10.16 -9.91
CA GLN A 149 29.87 -10.41 -8.65
C GLN A 149 29.07 -9.18 -8.20
N ALA A 150 29.68 -7.99 -8.30
CA ALA A 150 29.00 -6.74 -7.98
C ALA A 150 27.81 -6.49 -8.90
N LYS A 151 27.93 -6.83 -10.18
CA LYS A 151 26.84 -6.75 -11.16
C LYS A 151 25.69 -7.68 -10.80
N LEU A 152 25.99 -8.96 -10.53
CA LEU A 152 24.98 -9.94 -10.15
C LEU A 152 24.23 -9.51 -8.88
N GLN A 153 24.94 -8.96 -7.90
CA GLN A 153 24.33 -8.45 -6.67
C GLN A 153 23.44 -7.23 -6.95
N ALA A 154 23.89 -6.30 -7.80
CA ALA A 154 23.09 -5.14 -8.19
C ALA A 154 21.83 -5.55 -8.97
N GLU A 155 21.89 -6.58 -9.82
CA GLU A 155 20.73 -7.13 -10.51
C GLU A 155 19.72 -7.76 -9.54
N LYS A 156 20.20 -8.50 -8.53
CA LYS A 156 19.35 -9.03 -7.43
C LYS A 156 18.69 -7.89 -6.65
N ASP A 157 19.42 -6.83 -6.36
CA ASP A 157 18.90 -5.65 -5.66
C ASP A 157 17.83 -4.93 -6.49
N LEU A 158 18.03 -4.80 -7.80
CA LEU A 158 17.06 -4.23 -8.71
C LEU A 158 15.77 -5.06 -8.74
N ARG A 159 15.90 -6.39 -8.87
CA ARG A 159 14.77 -7.33 -8.82
C ARG A 159 14.00 -7.24 -7.50
N TYR A 160 14.71 -7.13 -6.37
CA TYR A 160 14.10 -6.94 -5.06
C TYR A 160 13.23 -5.67 -5.01
N ILE A 161 13.72 -4.55 -5.55
CA ILE A 161 12.99 -3.28 -5.58
C ILE A 161 11.76 -3.39 -6.49
N GLU A 162 11.93 -3.90 -7.71
CA GLU A 162 10.87 -3.94 -8.73
C GLU A 162 9.74 -4.92 -8.34
N SER A 163 10.10 -6.13 -7.92
CA SER A 163 9.16 -7.20 -7.58
C SER A 163 8.70 -7.18 -6.11
N TYR A 164 8.98 -6.11 -5.36
CA TYR A 164 8.57 -6.01 -3.95
C TYR A 164 7.03 -6.05 -3.80
N PRO A 165 6.48 -6.87 -2.89
CA PRO A 165 5.03 -6.96 -2.68
C PRO A 165 4.40 -5.61 -2.27
N LYS A 166 3.34 -5.22 -2.98
CA LYS A 166 2.66 -3.92 -2.79
C LYS A 166 1.83 -3.86 -1.50
N ASP A 167 1.50 -5.00 -0.91
CA ASP A 167 0.69 -5.14 0.30
C ASP A 167 1.51 -5.08 1.60
N LYS A 168 2.85 -5.11 1.50
CA LYS A 168 3.78 -5.10 2.63
C LYS A 168 4.54 -3.78 2.72
N LYS A 169 5.02 -3.45 3.92
CA LYS A 169 5.91 -2.31 4.16
C LYS A 169 7.25 -2.55 3.45
N TYR A 170 7.71 -1.59 2.66
CA TYR A 170 9.03 -1.67 2.02
C TYR A 170 10.17 -1.59 3.04
N ILE A 171 11.17 -2.45 2.86
CA ILE A 171 12.40 -2.47 3.67
C ILE A 171 13.53 -1.96 2.78
N ALA A 172 14.04 -0.78 3.11
CA ALA A 172 15.08 -0.07 2.38
C ALA A 172 16.38 -0.87 2.36
N LEU A 173 17.00 -0.99 1.18
CA LEU A 173 18.33 -1.59 0.98
C LEU A 173 19.46 -0.63 1.34
N PHE A 174 19.22 0.69 1.28
CA PHE A 174 20.25 1.69 1.54
C PHE A 174 19.77 2.74 2.56
N PRO A 175 19.46 2.34 3.81
CA PRO A 175 18.98 3.26 4.84
C PRO A 175 20.08 4.24 5.26
N SER A 176 19.75 5.52 5.40
CA SER A 176 20.71 6.57 5.77
C SER A 176 21.35 6.38 7.15
N ARG A 177 20.68 5.67 8.08
CA ARG A 177 21.18 5.38 9.43
C ARG A 177 21.92 4.03 9.53
N GLY A 178 22.19 3.39 8.40
CA GLY A 178 22.75 2.04 8.36
C GLY A 178 21.70 0.95 8.66
N HIS A 179 22.11 -0.31 8.50
CA HIS A 179 21.27 -1.47 8.71
C HIS A 179 21.39 -2.01 10.14
N THR A 180 20.27 -2.16 10.83
CA THR A 180 20.13 -3.05 11.99
C THR A 180 20.17 -4.51 11.54
N GLU A 181 20.71 -5.44 12.34
CA GLU A 181 20.73 -6.86 11.99
C GLU A 181 19.34 -7.40 11.62
N GLU A 182 18.31 -7.03 12.38
CA GLU A 182 16.94 -7.43 12.07
C GLU A 182 16.49 -6.98 10.68
N SER A 183 16.92 -5.79 10.24
CA SER A 183 16.54 -5.28 8.93
C SER A 183 17.17 -6.11 7.82
N ARG A 184 18.42 -6.58 8.00
CA ARG A 184 19.10 -7.46 7.04
C ARG A 184 18.42 -8.81 6.94
N ARG A 185 18.11 -9.44 8.09
CA ARG A 185 17.37 -10.71 8.13
C ARG A 185 16.02 -10.61 7.42
N LYS A 186 15.29 -9.51 7.64
CA LYS A 186 14.00 -9.29 6.97
C LYS A 186 14.16 -9.05 5.45
N VAL A 187 15.21 -8.35 5.01
CA VAL A 187 15.52 -8.20 3.58
C VAL A 187 15.80 -9.56 2.93
N GLU A 188 16.61 -10.41 3.57
CA GLU A 188 16.93 -11.75 3.06
C GLU A 188 15.69 -12.65 2.98
N GLN A 189 14.85 -12.66 4.01
CA GLN A 189 13.57 -13.38 3.99
C GLN A 189 12.67 -12.89 2.85
N MET A 190 12.63 -11.58 2.61
CA MET A 190 11.84 -11.00 1.52
C MET A 190 12.45 -11.30 0.14
N ARG A 191 13.77 -11.37 0.00
CA ARG A 191 14.44 -11.82 -1.23
C ARG A 191 14.07 -13.25 -1.57
N ALA A 192 14.18 -14.16 -0.60
CA ALA A 192 13.80 -15.57 -0.78
C ALA A 192 12.31 -15.72 -1.16
N PHE A 193 11.42 -14.93 -0.54
CA PHE A 193 10.00 -14.90 -0.89
C PHE A 193 9.75 -14.44 -2.33
N ILE A 194 10.48 -13.42 -2.80
CA ILE A 194 10.36 -12.90 -4.17
C ILE A 194 10.90 -13.90 -5.18
N GLU A 195 12.05 -14.54 -4.90
CA GLU A 195 12.62 -15.57 -5.77
C GLU A 195 11.65 -16.75 -5.93
N GLY A 196 11.17 -17.32 -4.82
CA GLY A 196 10.21 -18.43 -4.88
C GLY A 196 8.85 -18.07 -5.49
N SER A 197 8.45 -16.80 -5.45
CA SER A 197 7.21 -16.34 -6.10
C SER A 197 7.34 -16.19 -7.62
N ASN A 198 8.51 -15.78 -8.13
CA ASN A 198 8.73 -15.62 -9.57
C ASN A 198 8.85 -16.97 -10.29
N ASP A 199 9.48 -17.96 -9.65
CA ASP A 199 9.61 -19.33 -10.20
C ASP A 199 8.24 -20.02 -10.37
N ALA A 200 7.23 -19.61 -9.60
CA ALA A 200 5.86 -20.11 -9.75
C ALA A 200 5.13 -19.47 -10.95
N VAL A 201 5.48 -18.25 -11.35
CA VAL A 201 4.82 -17.52 -12.46
C VAL A 201 5.35 -17.97 -13.83
N GLU A 202 6.63 -18.33 -13.93
CA GLU A 202 7.25 -18.86 -15.16
C GLU A 202 6.66 -20.23 -15.60
N LYS A 203 6.04 -20.99 -14.69
CA LYS A 203 5.43 -22.29 -15.02
C LYS A 203 4.06 -22.19 -15.71
N ASP A 204 3.37 -21.06 -15.59
CA ASP A 204 2.04 -20.86 -16.19
C ASP A 204 2.09 -20.10 -17.53
N THR A 205 3.25 -19.56 -17.92
CA THR A 205 3.48 -19.06 -19.29
C THR A 205 3.85 -20.20 -20.22
N SER A 206 2.90 -21.12 -20.44
CA SER A 206 2.94 -22.03 -21.58
C SER A 206 3.09 -21.20 -22.86
N PRO A 207 4.02 -21.55 -23.79
CA PRO A 207 4.26 -20.75 -24.98
C PRO A 207 2.97 -20.70 -25.77
N ARG A 208 2.31 -19.53 -25.77
CA ARG A 208 1.22 -19.24 -26.68
C ARG A 208 1.77 -19.43 -28.08
N SER A 209 1.37 -20.54 -28.69
CA SER A 209 1.70 -20.95 -30.05
C SER A 209 1.74 -19.74 -30.98
N PRO A 210 2.83 -19.51 -31.74
CA PRO A 210 2.82 -18.48 -32.77
C PRO A 210 1.86 -18.95 -33.87
N SER A 211 0.63 -18.45 -33.83
CA SER A 211 -0.28 -18.53 -34.98
C SER A 211 0.29 -17.59 -36.05
N VAL A 212 1.16 -18.15 -36.88
CA VAL A 212 1.54 -17.61 -38.18
C VAL A 212 0.26 -17.53 -39.00
N LEU A 213 -0.28 -16.31 -39.11
CA LEU A 213 -1.17 -15.91 -40.19
C LEU A 213 -0.35 -14.96 -41.06
N GLN A 214 0.47 -15.56 -41.92
CA GLN A 214 0.73 -14.98 -43.22
C GLN A 214 -0.51 -15.32 -44.04
N ASP A 215 -1.14 -14.31 -44.64
CA ASP A 215 -1.87 -14.38 -45.90
C ASP A 215 -2.50 -13.00 -46.19
N GLU A 216 -2.02 -12.41 -47.30
CA GLU A 216 -2.70 -11.49 -48.22
C GLU A 216 -3.04 -10.03 -47.80
N ASP A 217 -2.10 -9.11 -48.04
CA ASP A 217 -2.38 -7.67 -48.22
C ASP A 217 -1.81 -7.15 -49.58
N ASP A 218 -2.22 -7.77 -50.70
CA ASP A 218 -2.06 -7.24 -52.06
C ASP A 218 -3.20 -6.22 -52.39
N PHE A 219 -3.33 -5.18 -51.58
CA PHE A 219 -4.40 -4.18 -51.73
C PHE A 219 -3.99 -2.94 -52.55
N PHE A 220 -2.71 -2.76 -52.90
CA PHE A 220 -2.20 -1.49 -53.45
C PHE A 220 -1.93 -1.45 -54.97
N LEU A 221 -2.26 -2.49 -55.74
CA LEU A 221 -1.84 -2.59 -57.15
C LEU A 221 -2.86 -2.17 -58.22
N ASN A 222 -4.01 -1.58 -57.87
CA ASN A 222 -5.05 -1.30 -58.87
C ASN A 222 -5.52 0.16 -58.93
N CYS A 223 -4.60 1.14 -58.90
CA CYS A 223 -5.00 2.55 -58.94
C CYS A 223 -4.42 3.42 -60.07
N ASP A 224 -3.67 2.89 -61.05
CA ASP A 224 -3.19 3.72 -62.16
C ASP A 224 -3.19 2.96 -63.50
N GLU A 225 -4.34 2.90 -64.18
CA GLU A 225 -4.39 2.74 -65.64
C GLU A 225 -5.76 3.14 -66.22
N GLN A 226 -6.00 4.44 -66.33
CA GLN A 226 -6.96 5.02 -67.27
C GLN A 226 -6.36 6.31 -67.85
N LYS A 227 -5.66 6.19 -68.99
CA LYS A 227 -5.46 7.25 -69.97
C LYS A 227 -5.29 6.64 -71.35
#